data_AF-A0A962WNK0-F1
#
_entry.id   AF-A0A962WNK0-F1
#
_cell.length_a   1.000
_cell.length_b   1.000
_cell.length_c   1.000
_cell.angle_alpha   90.00
_cell.angle_beta   90.00
_cell.angle_gamma   90.00
#
_symmetry.space_group_name_H-M   'P 1'
#
loop_
_entity.id
_entity.type
_entity.pdbx_description
1 polymer ?
#
loop_
_entity_poly.entity_id
_entity_poly.type
_entity_poly.pdbx_seq_one_letter_code
_entity_poly.pdbx_strand_id
1 'polypeptide(L)'
;MAELNEAHENYRPHADDRRLIEEFKQNPIGHHSPDLQRLLNRMRGAPMADKYCLVVIKPNREWQLARTTGKAGEPVKLLGRRFTSQAEAEWYVFRQRWKALTGETLRA
;
A
#
# COMPACT_ATOMS: atom_id res chain seq x y z
N MET A 1 22.05 13.14 1.99
CA MET A 1 20.57 13.19 2.01
C MET A 1 20.11 13.19 0.56
N ALA A 2 20.29 12.09 -0.17
CA ALA A 2 19.56 11.88 -1.42
C ALA A 2 18.12 11.60 -0.97
N GLU A 3 17.29 12.61 -1.13
CA GLU A 3 16.07 12.77 -0.36
C GLU A 3 15.06 11.71 -0.76
N LEU A 4 14.24 11.25 0.20
CA LEU A 4 13.18 10.24 0.04
C LEU A 4 12.36 10.36 -1.26
N ASN A 5 12.32 11.56 -1.84
CA ASN A 5 11.70 11.90 -3.12
C ASN A 5 12.31 11.17 -4.34
N GLU A 6 13.65 11.05 -4.45
CA GLU A 6 14.29 10.42 -5.62
C GLU A 6 14.07 8.90 -5.65
N ALA A 7 14.09 8.25 -4.49
CA ALA A 7 13.86 6.81 -4.39
C ALA A 7 12.43 6.45 -4.81
N HIS A 8 11.44 7.30 -4.53
CA HIS A 8 10.04 7.05 -4.87
C HIS A 8 9.76 7.14 -6.38
N GLU A 9 10.50 7.98 -7.12
CA GLU A 9 10.32 8.14 -8.57
C GLU A 9 10.57 6.82 -9.32
N ASN A 10 11.55 6.01 -8.91
CA ASN A 10 11.80 4.68 -9.52
C ASN A 10 10.66 3.67 -9.30
N TYR A 11 9.82 3.89 -8.28
CA TYR A 11 8.67 3.04 -7.96
C TYR A 11 7.34 3.69 -8.36
N ARG A 12 7.37 4.81 -9.06
CA ARG A 12 6.17 5.51 -9.49
C ARG A 12 5.39 4.64 -10.50
N PRO A 13 4.09 4.36 -10.26
CA PRO A 13 3.22 3.75 -11.25
C PRO A 13 3.20 4.55 -12.56
N HIS A 14 3.08 3.86 -13.70
CA HIS A 14 2.89 4.54 -14.98
C HIS A 14 1.46 5.07 -15.11
N ALA A 15 1.25 6.04 -16.00
CA ALA A 15 -0.08 6.59 -16.27
C ALA A 15 -1.10 5.50 -16.64
N ASP A 16 -0.68 4.53 -17.46
CA ASP A 16 -1.53 3.42 -17.91
C ASP A 16 -1.89 2.43 -16.80
N ASP A 17 -1.11 2.37 -15.70
CA ASP A 17 -1.38 1.46 -14.57
C ASP A 17 -2.69 1.87 -13.85
N ARG A 18 -3.18 3.09 -14.05
CA ARG A 18 -4.46 3.56 -13.48
C ARG A 18 -5.64 2.66 -13.84
N ARG A 19 -5.63 2.04 -15.04
CA ARG A 19 -6.70 1.12 -15.47
C ARG A 19 -6.83 -0.13 -14.58
N LEU A 20 -5.77 -0.48 -13.86
CA LEU A 20 -5.69 -1.66 -12.99
C LEU A 20 -6.28 -1.41 -11.59
N ILE A 21 -6.59 -0.15 -11.26
CA ILE A 21 -7.15 0.22 -9.95
C ILE A 21 -8.50 -0.46 -9.74
N GLU A 22 -9.35 -0.50 -10.77
CA GLU A 22 -10.67 -1.11 -10.66
C GLU A 22 -10.56 -2.63 -10.46
N GLU A 23 -9.63 -3.30 -11.14
CA GLU A 23 -9.34 -4.72 -10.90
C GLU A 23 -8.97 -4.98 -9.44
N PHE A 24 -8.08 -4.16 -8.87
CA PHE A 24 -7.70 -4.29 -7.46
C PHE A 24 -8.87 -3.98 -6.52
N LYS A 25 -9.69 -2.97 -6.83
CA LYS A 25 -10.84 -2.59 -6.00
C LYS A 25 -11.89 -3.71 -5.95
N GLN A 26 -12.12 -4.39 -7.07
CA GLN A 26 -13.08 -5.49 -7.16
C GLN A 26 -12.60 -6.73 -6.39
N ASN A 27 -11.31 -7.04 -6.47
CA ASN A 27 -10.74 -8.18 -5.75
C ASN A 27 -9.34 -7.86 -5.18
N PRO A 28 -9.26 -7.21 -4.00
CA PRO A 28 -7.99 -6.79 -3.41
C PRO A 28 -7.18 -7.93 -2.79
N ILE A 29 -7.76 -9.13 -2.69
CA ILE A 29 -7.16 -10.29 -2.04
C ILE A 29 -7.14 -11.46 -3.02
N GLY A 30 -6.01 -12.17 -3.08
CA GLY A 30 -5.88 -13.40 -3.87
C GLY A 30 -5.13 -13.16 -5.18
N HIS A 31 -5.54 -13.89 -6.23
CA HIS A 31 -4.85 -13.87 -7.51
C HIS A 31 -5.19 -12.60 -8.30
N HIS A 32 -4.15 -12.00 -8.89
CA HIS A 32 -4.25 -10.80 -9.71
C HIS A 32 -3.75 -11.08 -11.12
N SER A 33 -4.17 -10.28 -12.10
CA SER A 33 -3.60 -10.31 -13.44
C SER A 33 -2.09 -10.04 -13.42
N PRO A 34 -1.33 -10.51 -14.41
CA PRO A 34 0.10 -10.21 -14.51
C PRO A 34 0.40 -8.70 -14.49
N ASP A 35 -0.47 -7.90 -15.12
CA ASP A 35 -0.35 -6.44 -15.16
C ASP A 35 -0.56 -5.83 -13.75
N LEU A 36 -1.60 -6.24 -13.04
CA LEU A 36 -1.84 -5.77 -11.67
C LEU A 36 -0.73 -6.25 -10.72
N GLN A 37 -0.25 -7.48 -10.87
CA GLN A 37 0.85 -8.00 -10.07
C GLN A 37 2.14 -7.18 -10.29
N ARG A 38 2.44 -6.78 -11.54
CA ARG A 38 3.56 -5.86 -11.85
C ARG A 38 3.42 -4.54 -11.11
N LEU A 39 2.26 -3.91 -11.17
CA LEU A 39 1.96 -2.66 -10.44
C LEU A 39 2.17 -2.85 -8.94
N LEU A 40 1.58 -3.90 -8.36
CA LEU A 40 1.67 -4.17 -6.93
C LEU A 40 3.11 -4.45 -6.49
N ASN A 41 3.89 -5.19 -7.27
CA ASN A 41 5.30 -5.45 -6.99
C ASN A 41 6.11 -4.15 -6.98
N ARG A 42 5.86 -3.25 -7.92
CA ARG A 42 6.47 -1.91 -7.94
C ARG A 42 6.12 -1.12 -6.69
N MET A 43 4.83 -1.01 -6.35
CA MET A 43 4.38 -0.30 -5.15
C MET A 43 4.95 -0.92 -3.85
N ARG A 44 5.08 -2.25 -3.80
CA ARG A 44 5.65 -2.97 -2.65
C ARG A 44 7.17 -2.79 -2.54
N GLY A 45 7.86 -2.64 -3.67
CA GLY A 45 9.30 -2.41 -3.77
C GLY A 45 9.77 -1.05 -3.28
N ALA A 46 8.88 -0.06 -3.14
CA ALA A 46 9.20 1.25 -2.60
C ALA A 46 9.86 1.18 -1.20
N PRO A 47 10.67 2.19 -0.81
CA PRO A 47 11.37 2.23 0.47
C PRO A 47 10.50 1.86 1.67
N MET A 48 11.11 1.26 2.68
CA MET A 48 10.41 0.83 3.90
C MET A 48 10.17 1.97 4.90
N ALA A 49 10.76 3.16 4.71
CA ALA A 49 10.50 4.28 5.60
C ALA A 49 9.08 4.81 5.40
N ASP A 50 8.31 4.95 6.49
CA ASP A 50 6.94 5.50 6.54
C ASP A 50 5.90 4.80 5.64
N LYS A 51 6.21 3.59 5.15
CA LYS A 51 5.32 2.83 4.26
C LYS A 51 4.15 2.22 5.04
N TYR A 52 2.94 2.41 4.52
CA TYR A 52 1.73 1.85 5.12
C TYR A 52 1.71 0.33 5.05
N CYS A 53 1.28 -0.31 6.14
CA CYS A 53 1.02 -1.74 6.24
C CYS A 53 -0.19 -2.02 7.16
N LEU A 54 -0.60 -3.29 7.22
CA LEU A 54 -1.63 -3.77 8.14
C LEU A 54 -1.01 -4.71 9.16
N VAL A 55 -1.38 -4.53 10.42
CA VAL A 55 -1.10 -5.46 11.52
C VAL A 55 -2.37 -6.25 11.80
N VAL A 56 -2.27 -7.57 11.77
CA VAL A 56 -3.39 -8.45 12.15
C VAL A 56 -3.53 -8.42 13.66
N ILE A 57 -4.66 -7.90 14.15
CA ILE A 57 -5.00 -7.89 15.58
C ILE A 57 -5.77 -9.16 15.95
N LYS A 58 -6.72 -9.55 15.10
CA LYS A 58 -7.45 -10.82 15.19
C LYS A 58 -7.50 -11.45 13.80
N PRO A 59 -7.00 -12.68 13.62
CA PRO A 59 -7.04 -13.36 12.34
C PRO A 59 -8.44 -13.34 11.73
N ASN A 60 -8.52 -12.93 10.45
CA ASN A 60 -9.76 -12.86 9.68
C ASN A 60 -10.88 -11.99 10.29
N ARG A 61 -10.58 -11.11 11.26
CA ARG A 61 -11.59 -10.30 11.96
C ARG A 61 -11.21 -8.85 12.17
N GLU A 62 -9.95 -8.58 12.48
CA GLU A 62 -9.53 -7.23 12.89
C GLU A 62 -8.10 -6.95 12.44
N TRP A 63 -7.96 -5.84 11.72
CA TRP A 63 -6.67 -5.32 11.26
C TRP A 63 -6.50 -3.88 11.71
N GLN A 64 -5.29 -3.51 12.09
CA GLN A 64 -4.94 -2.15 12.47
C GLN A 64 -3.95 -1.58 11.44
N LEU A 65 -4.20 -0.34 11.02
CA LEU A 65 -3.28 0.39 10.16
C LEU A 65 -1.97 0.65 10.91
N ALA A 66 -0.85 0.53 10.21
CA ALA A 66 0.45 0.87 10.74
C ALA A 66 1.34 1.49 9.65
N ARG A 67 2.48 2.05 10.07
CA ARG A 67 3.57 2.46 9.18
C ARG A 67 4.89 1.85 9.61
N THR A 68 5.67 1.40 8.64
CA THR A 68 7.02 0.90 8.86
C THR A 68 7.97 2.06 9.16
N THR A 69 8.98 1.81 9.99
CA THR A 69 10.00 2.82 10.33
C THR A 69 11.13 2.91 9.29
N GLY A 70 11.32 1.84 8.52
CA GLY A 70 12.44 1.70 7.58
C GLY A 70 13.74 1.25 8.25
N LYS A 71 13.74 1.02 9.55
CA LYS A 71 14.91 0.57 10.32
C LYS A 71 14.72 -0.85 10.81
N ALA A 72 15.72 -1.70 10.57
CA ALA A 72 15.70 -3.08 11.02
C ALA A 72 15.63 -3.16 12.57
N GLY A 73 14.82 -4.08 13.09
CA GLY A 73 14.64 -4.29 14.53
C GLY A 73 13.70 -3.30 15.22
N GLU A 74 13.35 -2.17 14.60
CA GLU A 74 12.35 -1.25 15.16
C GLU A 74 10.91 -1.73 14.83
N PRO A 75 9.99 -1.72 15.82
CA PRO A 75 8.61 -2.09 15.57
C PRO A 75 7.89 -1.09 14.67
N VAL A 76 6.86 -1.55 13.97
CA VAL A 76 5.98 -0.66 13.18
C VAL A 76 5.23 0.31 14.07
N LYS A 77 4.97 1.51 13.56
CA LYS A 77 4.16 2.52 14.23
C LYS A 77 2.68 2.23 13.99
N LEU A 78 1.98 1.73 15.01
CA LEU A 78 0.53 1.53 14.97
C LEU A 78 -0.19 2.87 14.85
N LEU A 79 -1.15 2.95 13.95
CA LEU A 79 -2.03 4.11 13.78
C LEU A 79 -3.42 3.81 14.37
N GLY A 80 -4.19 4.84 14.71
CA GLY A 80 -5.48 4.68 15.39
C GLY A 80 -6.60 4.03 14.55
N ARG A 81 -6.40 3.88 13.23
CA ARG A 81 -7.41 3.33 12.32
C ARG A 81 -7.43 1.80 12.37
N ARG A 82 -8.62 1.23 12.57
CA ARG A 82 -8.88 -0.22 12.53
C ARG A 82 -9.89 -0.57 11.45
N PHE A 83 -9.87 -1.82 11.02
CA PHE A 83 -10.73 -2.38 9.99
C PHE A 83 -11.27 -3.73 10.43
N THR A 84 -12.52 -4.01 10.05
CA THR A 84 -13.19 -5.30 10.25
C THR A 84 -13.35 -6.09 8.95
N SER A 85 -12.99 -5.50 7.81
CA SER A 85 -12.92 -6.13 6.49
C SER A 85 -11.50 -6.08 5.96
N GLN A 86 -10.94 -7.25 5.63
CA GLN A 86 -9.61 -7.32 5.01
C GLN A 86 -9.58 -6.59 3.67
N ALA A 87 -10.64 -6.71 2.87
CA ALA A 87 -10.73 -6.08 1.57
C ALA A 87 -10.73 -4.55 1.69
N GLU A 88 -11.46 -3.99 2.66
CA GLU A 88 -11.44 -2.55 2.95
C GLU A 88 -10.06 -2.08 3.42
N ALA A 89 -9.42 -2.87 4.28
CA ALA A 89 -8.09 -2.58 4.81
C ALA A 89 -7.03 -2.54 3.71
N GLU A 90 -7.00 -3.54 2.83
CA GLU A 90 -6.08 -3.62 1.69
C GLU A 90 -6.36 -2.48 0.69
N TRP A 91 -7.63 -2.21 0.38
CA TRP A 91 -8.01 -1.07 -0.45
C TRP A 91 -7.52 0.26 0.14
N TYR A 92 -7.67 0.44 1.45
CA TYR A 92 -7.16 1.63 2.12
C TYR A 92 -5.65 1.78 1.96
N VAL A 93 -4.88 0.73 2.23
CA VAL A 93 -3.41 0.76 2.08
C VAL A 93 -2.99 1.00 0.64
N PHE A 94 -3.65 0.38 -0.33
CA PHE A 94 -3.42 0.63 -1.75
C PHE A 94 -3.58 2.11 -2.08
N ARG A 95 -4.68 2.74 -1.67
CA ARG A 95 -4.92 4.18 -1.91
C ARG A 95 -3.86 5.06 -1.26
N GLN A 96 -3.42 4.73 -0.04
CA GLN A 96 -2.36 5.50 0.61
C GLN A 96 -1.04 5.40 -0.13
N ARG A 97 -0.67 4.20 -0.59
CA ARG A 97 0.55 3.97 -1.37
C ARG A 97 0.45 4.62 -2.76
N TRP A 98 -0.71 4.56 -3.41
CA TRP A 98 -0.95 5.26 -4.67
C TRP A 98 -0.70 6.75 -4.50
N LYS A 99 -1.36 7.39 -3.52
CA LYS A 99 -1.17 8.81 -3.22
C LYS A 99 0.28 9.17 -2.93
N ALA A 100 0.99 8.35 -2.16
CA ALA A 100 2.40 8.60 -1.83
C ALA A 100 3.33 8.55 -3.05
N LEU A 101 3.02 7.70 -4.05
CA LEU A 101 3.87 7.49 -5.23
C LEU A 101 3.47 8.38 -6.42
N THR A 102 2.19 8.73 -6.56
CA THR A 102 1.67 9.46 -7.72
C THR A 102 1.22 10.88 -7.39
N GLY A 103 1.01 11.20 -6.11
CA GLY A 103 0.36 12.43 -5.65
C GLY A 103 -1.17 12.42 -5.78
N GLU A 104 -1.76 11.44 -6.49
CA GLU A 104 -3.19 11.38 -6.74
C GLU A 104 -3.95 10.77 -5.56
N THR A 105 -5.07 11.41 -5.16
CA THR A 105 -5.97 10.84 -4.16
C THR A 105 -7.10 10.07 -4.83
N LEU A 106 -7.13 8.75 -4.61
CA LEU A 106 -8.24 7.89 -5.03
C LEU A 106 -9.41 8.00 -4.05
N ARG A 107 -10.62 8.19 -4.58
CA ARG A 107 -11.85 8.24 -3.78
C ARG A 107 -12.20 6.85 -3.23
N ALA A 108 -12.89 6.84 -2.08
CA ALA A 108 -13.35 5.61 -1.44
C ALA A 108 -14.37 4.90 -2.35
#